data_AF-A0A820NPQ9-F1
#
_entry.id   AF-A0A820NPQ9-F1
#
_cell.length_a   1.000
_cell.length_b   1.000
_cell.length_c   1.000
_cell.angle_alpha   90.00
_cell.angle_beta   90.00
_cell.angle_gamma   90.00
#
_symmetry.space_group_name_H-M   'P 1'
#
loop_
_entity.id
_entity.type
_entity.pdbx_description
1 polymer ?
#
loop_
_entity_poly.entity_id
_entity_poly.type
_entity_poly.pdbx_seq_one_letter_code
_entity_poly.pdbx_strand_id
1 'polypeptide(L)'
;MLTKNFSGALQLTDLDDFIGPSQQCIIPMQTKLADNIDDGLIKLRSKKSNKTDEESQPRVAKITLNDCLACSGCITSAESILIDQQDYHEAQRSLQHNQTLDQNDPNRKVTVISISPQSLSSVAVKYKLDGLTCARRITSFLKLKLKIDHVYDISYARNFALIEMKNEFIKRFRNNRENLPLLTSECPGWICYAEKTQGEYIIPYISRVKSPQQILGSFIKRNKNENIYHISIQPCFDKKLEASRQDFYDEQRQQYDVDCVIATAEFDKWLTEEQFDPQSNSDLDYDEPYCMKDEYGQMILTHRGSGSGGYLDYIFRCAAKELFNIDMDSAPLEFKATKNQDFRETLLTVDGEIQLRFAYAYGFRNIQNIVQKLKRNKCEYDFVEIMACPSGCINGGGQIRNSDTNLDDVRRTYETLPYLSQPLDLRLDDKNHIPLFTEYRPIEKNLLNTFNLKW
;
A
#
# COMPACT_ATOMS: atom_id res chain seq x y z
N MET A 1 -44.36 43.37 -6.54
CA MET A 1 -42.89 43.16 -6.62
C MET A 1 -42.46 42.46 -5.34
N LEU A 2 -41.71 41.38 -5.50
CA LEU A 2 -41.71 40.19 -4.66
C LEU A 2 -41.15 40.36 -3.25
N THR A 3 -41.93 39.83 -2.31
CA THR A 3 -41.69 39.67 -0.89
C THR A 3 -40.67 38.58 -0.59
N LYS A 4 -39.72 38.89 0.30
CA LYS A 4 -38.87 37.94 1.03
C LYS A 4 -39.75 36.91 1.74
N ASN A 5 -39.57 35.63 1.43
CA ASN A 5 -39.96 34.48 2.25
C ASN A 5 -39.13 33.27 1.78
N PHE A 6 -37.95 33.07 2.37
CA PHE A 6 -37.33 31.75 2.37
C PHE A 6 -37.61 31.12 3.72
N SER A 7 -38.26 29.96 3.67
CA SER A 7 -38.69 29.15 4.80
C SER A 7 -37.51 28.74 5.67
N GLY A 8 -37.58 29.04 6.97
CA GLY A 8 -36.68 28.50 7.98
C GLY A 8 -37.11 27.09 8.34
N ALA A 9 -36.39 26.08 7.86
CA ALA A 9 -36.33 24.73 8.41
C ALA A 9 -35.24 23.91 7.70
N LEU A 10 -33.97 24.25 7.94
CA LEU A 10 -32.81 23.35 7.86
C LEU A 10 -31.61 24.16 8.37
N GLN A 11 -31.52 24.30 9.69
CA GLN A 11 -30.25 24.58 10.33
C GLN A 11 -29.37 23.36 10.05
N LEU A 12 -28.41 23.52 9.15
CA LEU A 12 -27.28 22.60 9.01
C LEU A 12 -26.60 22.56 10.38
N THR A 13 -26.92 21.54 11.14
CA THR A 13 -26.18 21.16 12.35
C THR A 13 -24.82 20.64 11.88
N ASP A 14 -23.79 21.04 12.61
CA ASP A 14 -22.38 20.85 12.31
C ASP A 14 -22.06 19.47 11.67
N LEU A 15 -21.65 19.52 10.40
CA LEU A 15 -21.14 18.37 9.64
C LEU A 15 -19.65 18.23 9.91
N ASP A 16 -19.30 17.73 11.09
CA ASP A 16 -18.03 17.02 11.26
C ASP A 16 -18.16 15.68 10.49
N ASP A 17 -17.81 15.68 9.20
CA ASP A 17 -17.92 14.52 8.29
C ASP A 17 -16.75 13.51 8.48
N PHE A 18 -16.05 13.62 9.62
CA PHE A 18 -15.10 12.63 10.08
C PHE A 18 -15.86 11.50 10.77
N ILE A 19 -15.72 10.29 10.24
CA ILE A 19 -16.40 9.12 10.81
C ILE A 19 -15.78 8.82 12.18
N GLY A 20 -16.59 8.93 13.24
CA GLY A 20 -16.16 8.76 14.62
C GLY A 20 -15.47 7.41 14.88
N PRO A 21 -14.55 7.33 15.85
CA PRO A 21 -13.76 6.13 16.11
C PRO A 21 -14.63 4.94 16.51
N SER A 22 -14.63 3.86 15.72
CA SER A 22 -15.02 2.54 16.22
C SER A 22 -13.93 2.04 17.17
N GLN A 23 -14.27 1.63 18.39
CA GLN A 23 -13.30 1.23 19.42
C GLN A 23 -12.62 -0.15 19.18
N GLN A 24 -12.53 -0.64 17.95
CA GLN A 24 -11.92 -1.94 17.66
C GLN A 24 -11.06 -1.92 16.38
N CYS A 25 -10.01 -1.09 16.35
CA CYS A 25 -8.97 -1.14 15.31
C CYS A 25 -7.90 -2.21 15.59
N ILE A 26 -8.31 -3.38 16.08
CA ILE A 26 -7.49 -4.59 16.13
C ILE A 26 -8.48 -5.73 15.92
N ILE A 27 -8.48 -6.35 14.74
CA ILE A 27 -9.01 -7.70 14.62
C ILE A 27 -7.85 -8.61 15.04
N PRO A 28 -7.85 -9.17 16.26
CA PRO A 28 -6.81 -10.13 16.62
C PRO A 28 -6.95 -11.34 15.71
N MET A 29 -5.85 -11.77 15.09
CA MET A 29 -5.78 -13.09 14.50
C MET A 29 -6.06 -14.11 15.61
N GLN A 30 -7.00 -15.02 15.39
CA GLN A 30 -7.25 -16.15 16.28
C GLN A 30 -5.98 -17.01 16.35
N THR A 31 -5.17 -16.75 17.37
CA THR A 31 -4.21 -17.73 17.87
C THR A 31 -5.02 -18.73 18.67
N LYS A 32 -4.94 -20.01 18.31
CA LYS A 32 -5.59 -21.10 19.04
C LYS A 32 -5.10 -21.06 20.49
N LEU A 33 -5.90 -20.50 21.39
CA LEU A 33 -5.71 -20.61 22.83
C LEU A 33 -6.49 -21.85 23.28
N ALA A 34 -5.76 -22.70 23.99
CA ALA A 34 -6.20 -24.00 24.48
C ALA A 34 -7.46 -23.90 25.36
N ASP A 35 -8.26 -24.96 25.29
CA ASP A 35 -9.41 -25.22 26.14
C ASP A 35 -9.08 -24.99 27.63
N ASN A 36 -9.87 -24.16 28.30
CA ASN A 36 -10.34 -24.41 29.66
C ASN A 36 -11.51 -23.48 30.02
N ILE A 37 -12.58 -24.13 30.46
CA ILE A 37 -13.84 -23.60 30.95
C ILE A 37 -13.62 -23.02 32.36
N ASP A 38 -14.13 -21.82 32.65
CA ASP A 38 -14.86 -21.62 33.91
C ASP A 38 -15.91 -20.50 33.81
N ASP A 39 -17.03 -20.77 34.48
CA ASP A 39 -18.33 -20.13 34.40
C ASP A 39 -18.38 -18.82 35.21
N GLY A 40 -19.06 -17.79 34.69
CA GLY A 40 -19.12 -16.48 35.33
C GLY A 40 -20.25 -15.57 34.83
N LEU A 41 -21.49 -16.02 35.07
CA LEU A 41 -22.76 -15.34 34.82
C LEU A 41 -22.81 -13.84 35.17
N ILE A 42 -23.24 -13.00 34.21
CA ILE A 42 -24.23 -11.92 34.46
C ILE A 42 -25.23 -11.88 33.29
N LYS A 43 -26.49 -12.23 33.60
CA LYS A 43 -27.65 -12.19 32.70
C LYS A 43 -28.19 -10.76 32.58
N LEU A 44 -28.32 -10.24 31.36
CA LEU A 44 -29.26 -9.17 31.04
C LEU A 44 -30.23 -9.64 29.95
N ARG A 45 -31.51 -9.71 30.33
CA ARG A 45 -32.65 -10.08 29.50
C ARG A 45 -32.82 -9.08 28.35
N SER A 46 -32.90 -9.58 27.13
CA SER A 46 -33.67 -8.92 26.06
C SER A 46 -34.56 -9.94 25.34
N LYS A 47 -35.74 -9.47 24.97
CA LYS A 47 -36.93 -10.23 24.55
C LYS A 47 -36.68 -11.05 23.27
N LYS A 48 -37.18 -12.28 23.27
CA LYS A 48 -37.44 -13.09 22.07
C LYS A 48 -38.52 -12.39 21.22
N SER A 49 -38.20 -12.09 19.97
CA SER A 49 -39.19 -12.00 18.89
C SER A 49 -38.82 -13.02 17.83
N ASN A 50 -39.70 -14.01 17.67
CA ASN A 50 -39.65 -15.00 16.59
C ASN A 50 -39.70 -14.29 15.23
N LYS A 51 -38.75 -14.58 14.35
CA LYS A 51 -38.95 -14.50 12.90
C LYS A 51 -38.32 -15.71 12.22
N THR A 52 -39.10 -16.20 11.29
CA THR A 52 -39.00 -17.40 10.44
C THR A 52 -37.79 -17.38 9.51
N ASP A 53 -37.36 -18.59 9.15
CA ASP A 53 -36.39 -18.89 8.11
C ASP A 53 -36.78 -18.25 6.77
N GLU A 54 -35.91 -17.39 6.24
CA GLU A 54 -35.89 -17.01 4.82
C GLU A 54 -34.44 -17.10 4.31
N GLU A 55 -34.29 -17.80 3.20
CA GLU A 55 -33.04 -18.11 2.50
C GLU A 55 -32.17 -16.87 2.28
N SER A 56 -30.94 -16.92 2.80
CA SER A 56 -29.96 -15.86 2.60
C SER A 56 -29.39 -15.91 1.19
N GLN A 57 -29.84 -15.01 0.32
CA GLN A 57 -29.09 -14.59 -0.86
C GLN A 57 -27.68 -14.13 -0.45
N PRO A 58 -26.65 -14.35 -1.28
CA PRO A 58 -25.29 -13.93 -0.97
C PRO A 58 -25.26 -12.39 -0.89
N ARG A 59 -25.11 -11.87 0.33
CA ARG A 59 -24.92 -10.44 0.56
C ARG A 59 -23.57 -10.07 -0.04
N VAL A 60 -23.59 -9.25 -1.09
CA VAL A 60 -22.43 -8.53 -1.61
C VAL A 60 -21.71 -7.92 -0.40
N ALA A 61 -20.47 -8.34 -0.17
CA ALA A 61 -19.67 -7.87 0.95
C ALA A 61 -19.44 -6.36 0.79
N LYS A 62 -20.24 -5.56 1.51
CA LYS A 62 -20.02 -4.12 1.63
C LYS A 62 -18.74 -3.91 2.42
N ILE A 63 -17.75 -3.29 1.78
CA ILE A 63 -16.51 -2.85 2.41
C ILE A 63 -16.90 -1.87 3.51
N THR A 64 -16.44 -2.09 4.73
CA THR A 64 -16.69 -1.22 5.87
C THR A 64 -15.44 -0.44 6.21
N LEU A 65 -15.59 0.70 6.89
CA LEU A 65 -14.44 1.51 7.33
C LEU A 65 -13.44 0.72 8.20
N ASN A 66 -13.87 -0.38 8.82
CA ASN A 66 -13.02 -1.29 9.61
C ASN A 66 -12.04 -2.11 8.74
N ASP A 67 -12.30 -2.21 7.44
CA ASP A 67 -11.44 -2.91 6.48
C ASP A 67 -10.30 -2.00 5.99
N CYS A 68 -10.48 -0.69 6.12
CA CYS A 68 -9.42 0.27 6.03
C CYS A 68 -8.69 0.34 7.39
N LEU A 69 -7.40 0.04 7.39
CA LEU A 69 -6.57 0.19 8.59
C LEU A 69 -6.28 1.66 8.91
N ALA A 70 -6.79 2.62 8.13
CA ALA A 70 -6.76 4.02 8.49
C ALA A 70 -7.41 4.20 9.87
N CYS A 71 -6.60 4.73 10.77
CA CYS A 71 -6.98 5.20 12.09
C CYS A 71 -8.39 5.79 12.15
N SER A 72 -9.10 5.49 13.25
CA SER A 72 -10.02 6.40 13.95
C SER A 72 -10.25 7.76 13.27
N GLY A 73 -11.18 7.84 12.31
CA GLY A 73 -11.57 9.10 11.67
C GLY A 73 -10.55 9.77 10.76
N CYS A 74 -9.63 9.02 10.15
CA CYS A 74 -8.68 9.56 9.16
C CYS A 74 -9.23 9.56 7.73
N ILE A 75 -10.38 8.93 7.50
CA ILE A 75 -11.10 8.87 6.21
C ILE A 75 -12.44 9.57 6.35
N THR A 76 -12.76 10.39 5.36
CA THR A 76 -14.03 11.09 5.22
C THR A 76 -15.07 10.23 4.48
N SER A 77 -16.35 10.58 4.58
CA SER A 77 -17.42 9.93 3.81
C SER A 77 -17.15 10.00 2.30
N ALA A 78 -16.66 11.14 1.81
CA ALA A 78 -16.27 11.32 0.40
C ALA A 78 -15.13 10.39 -0.04
N GLU A 79 -14.10 10.22 0.80
CA GLU A 79 -12.98 9.31 0.53
C GLU A 79 -13.41 7.84 0.54
N SER A 80 -14.39 7.47 1.38
CA SER A 80 -14.97 6.13 1.37
C SER A 80 -15.67 5.84 0.04
N ILE A 81 -16.38 6.83 -0.51
CA ILE A 81 -16.99 6.73 -1.85
C ILE A 81 -15.92 6.57 -2.94
N LEU A 82 -14.80 7.31 -2.87
CA LEU A 82 -13.69 7.16 -3.82
C LEU A 82 -13.05 5.77 -3.78
N ILE A 83 -12.98 5.16 -2.60
CA ILE A 83 -12.53 3.77 -2.43
C ILE A 83 -13.52 2.81 -3.09
N ASP A 84 -14.81 2.98 -2.85
CA ASP A 84 -15.87 2.10 -3.39
C ASP A 84 -16.03 2.23 -4.90
N GLN A 85 -15.71 3.38 -5.49
CA GLN A 85 -15.77 3.61 -6.94
C GLN A 85 -14.64 2.92 -7.71
N GLN A 86 -13.55 2.55 -7.03
CA GLN A 86 -12.43 1.85 -7.64
C GLN A 86 -12.53 0.36 -7.31
N ASP A 87 -12.90 -0.46 -8.28
CA ASP A 87 -12.93 -1.91 -8.13
C ASP A 87 -12.79 -2.62 -9.49
N TYR A 88 -12.90 -3.94 -9.48
CA TYR A 88 -12.84 -4.72 -10.72
C TYR A 88 -14.05 -4.49 -11.63
N HIS A 89 -15.20 -4.01 -11.13
CA HIS A 89 -16.34 -3.66 -11.97
C HIS A 89 -16.09 -2.38 -12.78
N GLU A 90 -15.40 -1.39 -12.21
CA GLU A 90 -14.89 -0.24 -12.96
C GLU A 90 -13.92 -0.67 -14.06
N ALA A 91 -12.97 -1.56 -13.73
CA ALA A 91 -12.07 -2.13 -14.74
C ALA A 91 -12.83 -2.90 -15.84
N GLN A 92 -13.81 -3.75 -15.48
CA GLN A 92 -14.66 -4.47 -16.44
C GLN A 92 -15.43 -3.50 -17.35
N ARG A 93 -15.97 -2.39 -16.83
CA ARG A 93 -16.63 -1.37 -17.64
C ARG A 93 -15.69 -0.76 -18.68
N SER A 94 -14.46 -0.43 -18.31
CA SER A 94 -13.45 0.05 -19.26
C SER A 94 -13.10 -1.01 -20.32
N LEU A 95 -12.99 -2.28 -19.93
CA LEU A 95 -12.69 -3.37 -20.86
C LEU A 95 -13.84 -3.63 -21.83
N GLN A 96 -15.08 -3.63 -21.34
CA GLN A 96 -16.29 -3.77 -22.17
C GLN A 96 -16.40 -2.61 -23.16
N HIS A 97 -16.10 -1.38 -22.73
CA HIS A 97 -16.06 -0.23 -23.63
C HIS A 97 -15.05 -0.43 -24.75
N ASN A 98 -13.82 -0.87 -24.43
CA ASN A 98 -12.81 -1.18 -25.44
C ASN A 98 -13.24 -2.27 -26.44
N GLN A 99 -14.07 -3.22 -26.02
CA GLN A 99 -14.60 -4.27 -26.91
C GLN A 99 -15.63 -3.75 -27.92
N THR A 100 -16.23 -2.58 -27.67
CA THR A 100 -17.15 -1.93 -28.62
C THR A 100 -16.44 -1.11 -29.69
N LEU A 101 -15.13 -0.92 -29.56
CA LEU A 101 -14.31 -0.07 -30.43
C LEU A 101 -13.40 -0.91 -31.33
N ASP A 102 -13.10 -0.39 -32.50
CA ASP A 102 -12.11 -0.99 -33.40
C ASP A 102 -10.68 -0.87 -32.82
N GLN A 103 -9.77 -1.75 -33.24
CA GLN A 103 -8.39 -1.76 -32.74
C GLN A 103 -7.64 -0.44 -32.96
N ASN A 104 -7.97 0.29 -34.03
CA ASN A 104 -7.35 1.58 -34.38
C ASN A 104 -8.19 2.79 -33.95
N ASP A 105 -9.26 2.60 -33.18
CA ASP A 105 -10.08 3.72 -32.71
C ASP A 105 -9.28 4.58 -31.73
N PRO A 106 -9.20 5.92 -31.93
CA PRO A 106 -8.45 6.80 -31.04
C PRO A 106 -9.00 6.84 -29.60
N ASN A 107 -10.25 6.44 -29.39
CA ASN A 107 -10.87 6.37 -28.06
C ASN A 107 -10.57 5.04 -27.35
N ARG A 108 -10.08 4.02 -28.07
CA ARG A 108 -9.71 2.74 -27.46
C ARG A 108 -8.52 2.96 -26.53
N LYS A 109 -8.65 2.52 -25.28
CA LYS A 109 -7.57 2.64 -24.31
C LYS A 109 -6.64 1.43 -24.37
N VAL A 110 -5.33 1.66 -24.27
CA VAL A 110 -4.36 0.59 -23.99
C VAL A 110 -4.48 0.23 -22.51
N THR A 111 -4.83 -1.01 -22.24
CA THR A 111 -5.11 -1.52 -20.89
C THR A 111 -3.88 -2.15 -20.29
N VAL A 112 -3.50 -1.67 -19.10
CA VAL A 112 -2.29 -2.10 -18.42
C VAL A 112 -2.66 -2.53 -17.01
N ILE A 113 -2.24 -3.72 -16.59
CA ILE A 113 -2.34 -4.18 -15.21
C ILE A 113 -0.95 -4.26 -14.59
N SER A 114 -0.76 -3.65 -13.42
CA SER A 114 0.43 -3.86 -12.60
C SER A 114 0.09 -4.66 -11.34
N ILE A 115 0.95 -5.62 -10.95
CA ILE A 115 0.68 -6.52 -9.83
C ILE A 115 1.76 -6.38 -8.75
N SER A 116 1.34 -6.16 -7.50
CA SER A 116 2.28 -6.18 -6.38
C SER A 116 2.70 -7.61 -6.00
N PRO A 117 3.98 -7.85 -5.65
CA PRO A 117 4.42 -9.17 -5.19
C PRO A 117 3.67 -9.67 -3.95
N GLN A 118 3.18 -8.76 -3.10
CA GLN A 118 2.38 -9.09 -1.92
C GLN A 118 0.96 -9.59 -2.27
N SER A 119 0.32 -8.94 -3.25
CA SER A 119 -0.97 -9.38 -3.78
C SER A 119 -0.82 -10.75 -4.45
N LEU A 120 0.21 -10.90 -5.27
CA LEU A 120 0.53 -12.14 -5.96
C LEU A 120 0.75 -13.30 -5.00
N SER A 121 1.52 -13.09 -3.93
CA SER A 121 1.80 -14.13 -2.92
C SER A 121 0.53 -14.61 -2.23
N SER A 122 -0.40 -13.69 -1.96
CA SER A 122 -1.70 -14.00 -1.35
C SER A 122 -2.58 -14.84 -2.28
N VAL A 123 -2.62 -14.48 -3.57
CA VAL A 123 -3.33 -15.24 -4.61
C VAL A 123 -2.69 -16.63 -4.80
N ALA A 124 -1.35 -16.71 -4.81
CA ALA A 124 -0.61 -17.96 -4.93
C ALA A 124 -0.97 -18.96 -3.81
N VAL A 125 -1.03 -18.50 -2.56
CA VAL A 125 -1.48 -19.31 -1.42
C VAL A 125 -2.91 -19.80 -1.63
N LYS A 126 -3.84 -18.91 -2.01
CA LYS A 126 -5.25 -19.25 -2.22
C LYS A 126 -5.44 -20.36 -3.26
N TYR A 127 -4.70 -20.28 -4.37
CA TYR A 127 -4.79 -21.24 -5.47
C TYR A 127 -3.77 -22.40 -5.38
N LYS A 128 -3.01 -22.49 -4.28
CA LYS A 128 -2.02 -23.53 -4.00
C LYS A 128 -0.95 -23.64 -5.09
N LEU A 129 -0.43 -22.50 -5.52
CA LEU A 129 0.63 -22.35 -6.50
C LEU A 129 1.88 -21.77 -5.83
N ASP A 130 3.07 -22.06 -6.38
CA ASP A 130 4.24 -21.24 -6.08
C ASP A 130 4.10 -19.84 -6.71
N GLY A 131 4.88 -18.88 -6.21
CA GLY A 131 4.77 -17.48 -6.62
C GLY A 131 5.00 -17.25 -8.11
N LEU A 132 5.98 -17.93 -8.73
CA LEU A 132 6.32 -17.72 -10.14
C LEU A 132 5.30 -18.36 -11.07
N THR A 133 4.86 -19.58 -10.79
CA THR A 133 3.78 -20.22 -11.55
C THR A 133 2.47 -19.47 -11.41
N CYS A 134 2.15 -18.96 -10.21
CA CYS A 134 0.99 -18.10 -10.01
C CYS A 134 1.04 -16.86 -10.90
N ALA A 135 2.18 -16.18 -10.96
CA ALA A 135 2.37 -14.99 -11.78
C ALA A 135 2.13 -15.29 -13.26
N ARG A 136 2.71 -16.38 -13.76
CA ARG A 136 2.59 -16.77 -15.16
C ARG A 136 1.16 -17.12 -15.56
N ARG A 137 0.46 -17.87 -14.70
CA ARG A 137 -0.93 -18.26 -14.93
C ARG A 137 -1.88 -17.07 -14.88
N ILE A 138 -1.68 -16.15 -13.92
CA ILE A 138 -2.44 -14.91 -13.85
C ILE A 138 -2.20 -14.08 -15.11
N THR A 139 -0.95 -13.91 -15.54
CA THR A 139 -0.64 -13.16 -16.77
C THR A 139 -1.33 -13.77 -17.98
N SER A 140 -1.26 -15.10 -18.15
CA SER A 140 -2.00 -15.79 -19.22
C SER A 140 -3.50 -15.53 -19.16
N PHE A 141 -4.10 -15.63 -17.97
CA PHE A 141 -5.51 -15.34 -17.79
C PHE A 141 -5.86 -13.90 -18.18
N LEU A 142 -5.12 -12.91 -17.66
CA LEU A 142 -5.34 -11.49 -17.97
C LEU A 142 -5.22 -11.20 -19.48
N LYS A 143 -4.19 -11.75 -20.14
CA LYS A 143 -3.91 -11.51 -21.57
C LYS A 143 -4.90 -12.26 -22.47
N LEU A 144 -5.15 -13.54 -22.20
CA LEU A 144 -5.90 -14.40 -23.12
C LEU A 144 -7.41 -14.36 -22.89
N LYS A 145 -7.84 -14.32 -21.62
CA LYS A 145 -9.26 -14.32 -21.26
C LYS A 145 -9.81 -12.89 -21.23
N LEU A 146 -9.11 -11.98 -20.54
CA LEU A 146 -9.58 -10.60 -20.36
C LEU A 146 -9.10 -9.63 -21.44
N LYS A 147 -8.19 -10.07 -22.33
CA LYS A 147 -7.63 -9.28 -23.43
C LYS A 147 -6.93 -7.99 -22.96
N ILE A 148 -6.28 -8.06 -21.80
CA ILE A 148 -5.41 -6.99 -21.30
C ILE A 148 -4.21 -6.82 -22.24
N ASP A 149 -3.86 -5.57 -22.57
CA ASP A 149 -2.79 -5.30 -23.52
C ASP A 149 -1.41 -5.57 -22.88
N HIS A 150 -1.19 -5.14 -21.62
CA HIS A 150 0.07 -5.35 -20.91
C HIS A 150 -0.10 -5.72 -19.42
N VAL A 151 0.76 -6.62 -18.93
CA VAL A 151 0.84 -6.98 -17.51
C VAL A 151 2.27 -6.76 -17.00
N TYR A 152 2.43 -5.93 -15.97
CA TYR A 152 3.72 -5.50 -15.44
C TYR A 152 3.91 -5.79 -13.95
N ASP A 153 5.18 -5.81 -13.55
CA ASP A 153 5.59 -6.06 -12.17
C ASP A 153 5.91 -4.75 -11.43
N ILE A 154 5.24 -4.53 -10.30
CA ILE A 154 5.50 -3.35 -9.45
C ILE A 154 6.89 -3.39 -8.81
N SER A 155 7.49 -4.58 -8.67
CA SER A 155 8.86 -4.70 -8.15
C SER A 155 9.87 -3.91 -9.00
N TYR A 156 9.63 -3.79 -10.31
CA TYR A 156 10.44 -2.96 -11.21
C TYR A 156 10.55 -1.52 -10.69
N ALA A 157 9.42 -0.88 -10.42
CA ALA A 157 9.37 0.50 -9.91
C ALA A 157 9.85 0.63 -8.45
N ARG A 158 9.73 -0.45 -7.66
CA ARG A 158 10.27 -0.48 -6.28
C ARG A 158 11.78 -0.28 -6.24
N ASN A 159 12.51 -0.79 -7.23
CA ASN A 159 13.97 -0.57 -7.31
C ASN A 159 14.31 0.92 -7.35
N PHE A 160 13.59 1.70 -8.16
CA PHE A 160 13.79 3.15 -8.26
C PHE A 160 13.42 3.84 -6.94
N ALA A 161 12.32 3.43 -6.30
CA ALA A 161 11.95 3.97 -4.99
C ALA A 161 13.05 3.75 -3.94
N LEU A 162 13.67 2.56 -3.93
CA LEU A 162 14.74 2.21 -3.01
C LEU A 162 16.02 3.00 -3.29
N ILE A 163 16.42 3.12 -4.56
CA ILE A 163 17.59 3.90 -4.98
C ILE A 163 17.43 5.36 -4.60
N GLU A 164 16.29 5.98 -4.93
CA GLU A 164 16.07 7.40 -4.65
C GLU A 164 15.95 7.69 -3.16
N MET A 165 15.30 6.80 -2.40
CA MET A 165 15.18 6.98 -0.94
C MET A 165 16.51 6.77 -0.23
N LYS A 166 17.35 5.84 -0.75
CA LYS A 166 18.74 5.71 -0.33
C LYS A 166 19.51 7.00 -0.59
N ASN A 167 19.42 7.56 -1.80
CA ASN A 167 20.11 8.80 -2.15
C ASN A 167 19.65 9.97 -1.27
N GLU A 168 18.34 10.06 -1.00
CA GLU A 168 17.77 11.05 -0.08
C GLU A 168 18.31 10.88 1.35
N PHE A 169 18.34 9.66 1.87
CA PHE A 169 18.90 9.36 3.18
C PHE A 169 20.37 9.78 3.28
N ILE A 170 21.21 9.34 2.35
CA ILE A 170 22.64 9.65 2.30
C ILE A 170 22.87 11.16 2.26
N LYS A 171 22.09 11.87 1.44
CA LYS A 171 22.18 13.33 1.31
C LYS A 171 21.85 14.03 2.63
N ARG A 172 20.74 13.68 3.27
CA ARG A 172 20.32 14.24 4.57
C ARG A 172 21.33 13.92 5.68
N PHE A 173 21.84 12.69 5.70
CA PHE A 173 22.83 12.25 6.67
C PHE A 173 24.14 13.06 6.56
N ARG A 174 24.68 13.20 5.34
CA ARG A 174 25.89 14.01 5.08
C ARG A 174 25.69 15.49 5.38
N ASN A 175 24.47 16.00 5.21
CA ASN A 175 24.12 17.38 5.57
C ASN A 175 23.80 17.52 7.08
N ASN A 176 24.72 17.08 7.94
CA ASN A 176 24.57 17.16 9.40
C ASN A 176 23.29 16.52 9.96
N ARG A 177 22.86 15.38 9.39
CA ARG A 177 21.63 14.66 9.80
C ARG A 177 20.37 15.55 9.73
N GLU A 178 20.29 16.40 8.72
CA GLU A 178 19.14 17.29 8.49
C GLU A 178 17.83 16.50 8.36
N ASN A 179 16.82 16.89 9.15
CA ASN A 179 15.48 16.31 9.12
C ASN A 179 15.49 14.77 9.20
N LEU A 180 16.31 14.21 10.09
CA LEU A 180 16.33 12.79 10.43
C LEU A 180 15.61 12.50 11.76
N PRO A 181 14.96 11.33 11.92
CA PRO A 181 14.94 10.19 10.99
C PRO A 181 14.25 10.44 9.66
N LEU A 182 14.76 9.86 8.58
CA LEU A 182 14.02 9.75 7.32
C LEU A 182 12.93 8.68 7.49
N LEU A 183 11.67 9.08 7.31
CA LEU A 183 10.49 8.23 7.42
C LEU A 183 10.05 7.81 6.02
N THR A 184 9.83 6.52 5.80
CA THR A 184 9.38 6.03 4.49
C THR A 184 8.01 6.58 4.11
N SER A 185 7.78 6.73 2.81
CA SER A 185 6.57 7.32 2.22
C SER A 185 5.67 6.34 1.46
N GLU A 186 6.07 5.07 1.35
CA GLU A 186 5.37 4.08 0.51
C GLU A 186 3.95 3.78 1.00
N CYS A 187 3.73 3.81 2.31
CA CYS A 187 2.48 3.43 2.95
C CYS A 187 1.48 4.59 2.97
N PRO A 188 0.36 4.56 2.22
CA PRO A 188 -0.54 5.70 2.13
C PRO A 188 -1.30 5.95 3.43
N GLY A 189 -1.65 4.91 4.20
CA GLY A 189 -2.28 5.08 5.51
C GLY A 189 -1.41 5.87 6.50
N TRP A 190 -0.08 5.71 6.42
CA TRP A 190 0.87 6.54 7.18
C TRP A 190 0.88 7.99 6.68
N ILE A 191 0.93 8.20 5.37
CA ILE A 191 0.91 9.54 4.78
C ILE A 191 -0.37 10.29 5.16
N CYS A 192 -1.54 9.66 4.99
CA CYS A 192 -2.83 10.24 5.38
C CYS A 192 -2.85 10.63 6.87
N TYR A 193 -2.33 9.77 7.74
CA TYR A 193 -2.21 10.10 9.16
C TYR A 193 -1.27 11.29 9.40
N ALA A 194 -0.10 11.32 8.76
CA ALA A 194 0.86 12.40 8.91
C ALA A 194 0.26 13.76 8.48
N GLU A 195 -0.33 13.83 7.29
CA GLU A 195 -0.88 15.07 6.72
C GLU A 195 -2.10 15.58 7.47
N LYS A 196 -3.03 14.70 7.85
CA LYS A 196 -4.30 15.10 8.48
C LYS A 196 -4.21 15.31 9.98
N THR A 197 -3.28 14.63 10.66
CA THR A 197 -3.26 14.60 12.14
C THR A 197 -1.99 15.18 12.76
N GLN A 198 -0.85 15.09 12.07
CA GLN A 198 0.43 15.55 12.62
C GLN A 198 0.90 16.87 12.02
N GLY A 199 0.50 17.18 10.78
CA GLY A 199 0.75 18.44 10.10
C GLY A 199 2.22 18.70 9.82
N GLU A 200 2.59 19.99 9.77
CA GLU A 200 3.94 20.47 9.39
C GLU A 200 5.07 19.89 10.25
N TYR A 201 4.77 19.42 11.46
CA TYR A 201 5.80 18.93 12.37
C TYR A 201 6.47 17.63 11.89
N ILE A 202 5.72 16.74 11.24
CA ILE A 202 6.22 15.42 10.83
C ILE A 202 6.62 15.38 9.35
N ILE A 203 5.97 16.18 8.51
CA ILE A 203 6.17 16.19 7.06
C ILE A 203 7.64 16.35 6.63
N PRO A 204 8.47 17.23 7.26
CA PRO A 204 9.88 17.38 6.89
C PRO A 204 10.69 16.08 7.00
N TYR A 205 10.30 15.16 7.88
CA TYR A 205 10.97 13.88 8.10
C TYR A 205 10.56 12.82 7.07
N ILE A 206 9.46 13.02 6.33
CA ILE A 206 8.97 12.05 5.34
C ILE A 206 9.81 12.14 4.06
N SER A 207 10.16 10.98 3.50
CA SER A 207 10.81 10.89 2.19
C SER A 207 9.89 11.45 1.11
N ARG A 208 10.45 12.22 0.19
CA ARG A 208 9.68 12.77 -0.93
C ARG A 208 9.47 11.78 -2.08
N VAL A 209 10.11 10.62 -2.02
CA VAL A 209 10.02 9.60 -3.06
C VAL A 209 8.59 9.08 -3.15
N LYS A 210 8.05 9.01 -4.37
CA LYS A 210 6.74 8.43 -4.67
C LYS A 210 6.72 6.93 -4.33
N SER A 211 5.54 6.36 -4.08
CA SER A 211 5.43 4.92 -3.92
C SER A 211 5.68 4.17 -5.24
N PRO A 212 6.04 2.87 -5.21
CA PRO A 212 6.24 2.08 -6.42
C PRO A 212 5.03 2.06 -7.36
N GLN A 213 3.81 2.12 -6.83
CA GLN A 213 2.58 2.24 -7.62
C GLN A 213 2.62 3.50 -8.50
N GLN A 214 2.91 4.64 -7.88
CA GLN A 214 2.89 5.93 -8.58
C GLN A 214 4.10 6.10 -9.50
N ILE A 215 5.28 5.60 -9.11
CA ILE A 215 6.45 5.57 -9.98
C ILE A 215 6.17 4.75 -11.25
N LEU A 216 5.59 3.55 -11.11
CA LEU A 216 5.26 2.74 -12.27
C LEU A 216 4.20 3.41 -13.15
N GLY A 217 3.18 4.02 -12.55
CA GLY A 217 2.17 4.81 -13.27
C GLY A 217 2.79 5.93 -14.12
N SER A 218 3.69 6.72 -13.52
CA SER A 218 4.44 7.76 -14.24
C SER A 218 5.34 7.20 -15.36
N PHE A 219 5.90 6.00 -15.21
CA PHE A 219 6.68 5.33 -16.26
C PHE A 219 5.80 4.89 -17.43
N ILE A 220 4.72 4.16 -17.15
CA ILE A 220 3.79 3.64 -18.15
C ILE A 220 3.21 4.80 -18.96
N LYS A 221 2.77 5.86 -18.28
CA LYS A 221 2.10 7.01 -18.92
C LYS A 221 3.06 8.10 -19.40
N ARG A 222 4.37 7.82 -19.48
CA ARG A 222 5.34 8.83 -19.94
C ARG A 222 5.07 9.25 -21.39
N ASN A 223 4.64 8.30 -22.25
CA ASN A 223 4.39 8.56 -23.66
C ASN A 223 3.04 9.28 -23.84
N LYS A 224 3.08 10.53 -24.32
CA LYS A 224 1.89 11.40 -24.43
C LYS A 224 0.90 10.96 -25.52
N ASN A 225 1.31 10.08 -26.43
CA ASN A 225 0.50 9.68 -27.58
C ASN A 225 -0.40 8.47 -27.32
N GLU A 226 -0.30 7.85 -26.13
CA GLU A 226 -1.04 6.63 -25.80
C GLU A 226 -2.14 6.93 -24.78
N ASN A 227 -3.38 6.59 -25.13
CA ASN A 227 -4.53 6.65 -24.24
C ASN A 227 -4.51 5.41 -23.32
N ILE A 228 -3.78 5.48 -22.21
CA ILE A 228 -3.55 4.32 -21.34
C ILE A 228 -4.55 4.30 -20.18
N TYR A 229 -5.13 3.13 -19.92
CA TYR A 229 -5.88 2.82 -18.71
C TYR A 229 -5.07 1.85 -17.84
N HIS A 230 -4.48 2.37 -16.77
CA HIS A 230 -3.62 1.66 -15.85
C HIS A 230 -4.39 1.23 -14.60
N ILE A 231 -4.48 -0.08 -14.41
CA ILE A 231 -5.07 -0.75 -13.26
C ILE A 231 -3.94 -1.29 -12.37
N SER A 232 -3.96 -1.02 -11.08
CA SER A 232 -2.96 -1.53 -10.13
C SER A 232 -3.57 -2.49 -9.12
N ILE A 233 -3.04 -3.71 -9.01
CA ILE A 233 -3.49 -4.74 -8.08
C ILE A 233 -2.64 -4.69 -6.80
N GLN A 234 -3.26 -4.30 -5.69
CA GLN A 234 -2.58 -3.92 -4.46
C GLN A 234 -3.08 -4.68 -3.21
N PRO A 235 -2.25 -4.81 -2.17
CA PRO A 235 -2.63 -5.50 -0.93
C PRO A 235 -3.38 -4.57 0.04
N CYS A 236 -3.69 -3.33 -0.35
CA CYS A 236 -4.19 -2.30 0.55
C CYS A 236 -5.26 -1.42 -0.11
N PHE A 237 -6.33 -1.12 0.62
CA PHE A 237 -7.36 -0.18 0.16
C PHE A 237 -6.85 1.27 0.11
N ASP A 238 -5.92 1.66 0.98
CA ASP A 238 -5.38 3.03 1.02
C ASP A 238 -4.63 3.39 -0.29
N LYS A 239 -4.23 2.40 -1.09
CA LYS A 239 -3.66 2.63 -2.43
C LYS A 239 -4.69 3.21 -3.40
N LYS A 240 -5.99 2.97 -3.20
CA LYS A 240 -7.08 3.62 -3.95
C LYS A 240 -7.13 5.11 -3.63
N LEU A 241 -7.01 5.47 -2.35
CA LEU A 241 -6.90 6.88 -1.94
C LEU A 241 -5.64 7.52 -2.50
N GLU A 242 -4.51 6.81 -2.47
CA GLU A 242 -3.27 7.28 -3.07
C GLU A 242 -3.47 7.59 -4.56
N ALA A 243 -4.08 6.70 -5.33
CA ALA A 243 -4.35 6.89 -6.77
C ALA A 243 -5.23 8.10 -7.07
N SER A 244 -6.17 8.45 -6.18
CA SER A 244 -7.07 9.59 -6.35
C SER A 244 -6.50 10.94 -5.91
N ARG A 245 -5.25 11.01 -5.43
CA ARG A 245 -4.65 12.28 -5.01
C ARG A 245 -4.36 13.20 -6.19
N GLN A 246 -4.67 14.47 -6.01
CA GLN A 246 -4.32 15.52 -7.00
C GLN A 246 -2.81 15.65 -7.22
N ASP A 247 -2.00 15.26 -6.24
CA ASP A 247 -0.53 15.24 -6.36
C ASP A 247 -0.03 14.30 -7.47
N PHE A 248 -0.86 13.35 -7.90
CA PHE A 248 -0.56 12.38 -8.95
C PHE A 248 -1.44 12.56 -10.20
N TYR A 249 -2.13 13.70 -10.29
CA TYR A 249 -2.78 14.13 -11.52
C TYR A 249 -1.80 14.93 -12.38
N ASP A 250 -1.61 14.50 -13.62
CA ASP A 250 -0.81 15.22 -14.58
C ASP A 250 -1.67 16.21 -15.37
N GLU A 251 -1.56 17.49 -15.01
CA GLU A 251 -2.25 18.60 -15.70
C GLU A 251 -1.95 18.67 -17.21
N GLN A 252 -0.73 18.31 -17.65
CA GLN A 252 -0.41 18.36 -19.07
C GLN A 252 -1.07 17.24 -19.86
N ARG A 253 -1.24 16.07 -19.22
CA ARG A 253 -1.81 14.87 -19.83
C ARG A 253 -3.29 14.69 -19.52
N GLN A 254 -3.83 15.47 -18.59
CA GLN A 254 -5.19 15.38 -18.07
C GLN A 254 -5.56 13.96 -17.60
N GLN A 255 -4.64 13.31 -16.87
CA GLN A 255 -4.83 11.96 -16.37
C GLN A 255 -4.05 11.71 -15.08
N TYR A 256 -4.53 10.77 -14.27
CA TYR A 256 -3.81 10.28 -13.10
C TYR A 256 -2.71 9.28 -13.49
N ASP A 257 -1.67 9.17 -12.67
CA ASP A 257 -0.64 8.13 -12.77
C ASP A 257 -1.25 6.71 -12.74
N VAL A 258 -2.33 6.50 -11.98
CA VAL A 258 -3.09 5.25 -11.88
C VAL A 258 -4.58 5.54 -11.98
N ASP A 259 -5.30 4.84 -12.87
CA ASP A 259 -6.72 5.10 -13.12
C ASP A 259 -7.65 4.31 -12.19
N CYS A 260 -7.24 3.09 -11.82
CA CYS A 260 -8.02 2.22 -10.96
C CYS A 260 -7.10 1.35 -10.10
N VAL A 261 -7.42 1.22 -8.82
CA VAL A 261 -6.75 0.27 -7.93
C VAL A 261 -7.72 -0.81 -7.52
N ILE A 262 -7.29 -2.08 -7.68
CA ILE A 262 -8.06 -3.26 -7.28
C ILE A 262 -7.35 -3.89 -6.08
N ALA A 263 -8.04 -4.04 -4.97
CA ALA A 263 -7.51 -4.74 -3.81
C ALA A 263 -7.36 -6.24 -4.10
N THR A 264 -6.46 -6.92 -3.39
CA THR A 264 -6.19 -8.36 -3.65
C THR A 264 -7.44 -9.23 -3.44
N ALA A 265 -8.25 -8.95 -2.42
CA ALA A 265 -9.52 -9.63 -2.19
C ALA A 265 -10.57 -9.35 -3.28
N GLU A 266 -10.52 -8.18 -3.92
CA GLU A 266 -11.39 -7.85 -5.07
C GLU A 266 -10.91 -8.57 -6.32
N PHE A 267 -9.59 -8.68 -6.49
CA PHE A 267 -9.00 -9.45 -7.57
C PHE A 267 -9.33 -10.95 -7.46
N ASP A 268 -9.32 -11.53 -6.26
CA ASP A 268 -9.78 -12.91 -6.02
C ASP A 268 -11.25 -13.13 -6.42
N LYS A 269 -12.13 -12.16 -6.13
CA LYS A 269 -13.52 -12.19 -6.61
C LYS A 269 -13.58 -12.17 -8.13
N TRP A 270 -12.81 -11.28 -8.76
CA TRP A 270 -12.76 -11.20 -10.22
C TRP A 270 -12.28 -12.50 -10.86
N LEU A 271 -11.21 -13.10 -10.33
CA LEU A 271 -10.71 -14.41 -10.78
C LEU A 271 -11.77 -15.51 -10.63
N THR A 272 -12.50 -15.51 -9.51
CA THR A 272 -13.57 -16.49 -9.24
C THR A 272 -14.74 -16.33 -10.21
N GLU A 273 -15.20 -15.10 -10.45
CA GLU A 273 -16.31 -14.80 -11.36
C GLU A 273 -15.99 -15.19 -12.81
N GLU A 274 -14.75 -14.92 -13.25
CA GLU A 274 -14.28 -15.25 -14.60
C GLU A 274 -13.83 -16.71 -14.75
N GLN A 275 -14.01 -17.52 -13.69
CA GLN A 275 -13.71 -18.95 -13.65
C GLN A 275 -12.23 -19.24 -13.98
N PHE A 276 -11.32 -18.51 -13.32
CA PHE A 276 -9.88 -18.74 -13.44
C PHE A 276 -9.52 -20.19 -13.12
N ASP A 277 -8.82 -20.85 -14.05
CA ASP A 277 -8.31 -22.21 -13.89
C ASP A 277 -6.84 -22.17 -13.42
N PRO A 278 -6.58 -22.40 -12.12
CA PRO A 278 -5.22 -22.42 -11.60
C PRO A 278 -4.42 -23.62 -12.08
N GLN A 279 -5.02 -24.63 -12.73
CA GLN A 279 -4.35 -25.80 -13.29
C GLN A 279 -4.08 -25.68 -14.79
N SER A 280 -4.40 -24.52 -15.39
CA SER A 280 -4.08 -24.28 -16.79
C SER A 280 -2.58 -24.44 -17.06
N ASN A 281 -2.26 -24.94 -18.26
CA ASN A 281 -0.88 -25.13 -18.73
C ASN A 281 -0.43 -24.00 -19.67
N SER A 282 -1.14 -22.87 -19.67
CA SER A 282 -0.76 -21.67 -20.40
C SER A 282 -0.03 -20.73 -19.46
N ASP A 283 1.29 -20.61 -19.62
CA ASP A 283 2.14 -19.73 -18.84
C ASP A 283 2.68 -18.61 -19.74
N LEU A 284 2.46 -17.36 -19.32
CA LEU A 284 3.02 -16.17 -19.97
C LEU A 284 3.81 -15.38 -18.94
N ASP A 285 5.01 -14.96 -19.32
CA ASP A 285 5.79 -14.02 -18.52
C ASP A 285 5.14 -12.62 -18.54
N TYR A 286 5.44 -11.80 -17.53
CA TYR A 286 5.11 -10.37 -17.57
C TYR A 286 5.74 -9.70 -18.80
N ASP A 287 5.08 -8.65 -19.28
CA ASP A 287 5.49 -7.91 -20.45
C ASP A 287 6.73 -7.04 -20.16
N GLU A 288 7.61 -6.91 -21.15
CA GLU A 288 8.70 -5.92 -21.17
C GLU A 288 8.15 -4.53 -21.55
N PRO A 289 8.79 -3.41 -21.15
CA PRO A 289 10.10 -3.30 -20.48
C PRO A 289 10.03 -3.20 -18.96
N TYR A 290 8.84 -3.25 -18.35
CA TYR A 290 8.64 -3.06 -16.91
C TYR A 290 8.56 -4.39 -16.16
N CYS A 291 9.47 -5.29 -16.51
CA CYS A 291 9.69 -6.56 -15.87
C CYS A 291 11.21 -6.77 -15.72
N MET A 292 11.67 -7.10 -14.53
CA MET A 292 13.07 -7.49 -14.34
C MET A 292 13.21 -8.99 -14.33
N LYS A 293 14.28 -9.49 -14.94
CA LYS A 293 14.66 -10.90 -14.91
C LYS A 293 16.07 -11.08 -14.37
N ASP A 294 16.28 -12.10 -13.56
CA ASP A 294 17.63 -12.48 -13.10
C ASP A 294 18.42 -13.23 -14.19
N GLU A 295 19.63 -13.68 -13.86
CA GLU A 295 20.49 -14.44 -14.76
C GLU A 295 19.89 -15.78 -15.22
N TYR A 296 18.89 -16.30 -14.50
CA TYR A 296 18.14 -17.52 -14.83
C TYR A 296 16.82 -17.24 -15.54
N GLY A 297 16.52 -15.96 -15.83
CA GLY A 297 15.26 -15.55 -16.46
C GLY A 297 14.06 -15.53 -15.53
N GLN A 298 14.25 -15.60 -14.21
CA GLN A 298 13.17 -15.54 -13.23
C GLN A 298 12.71 -14.09 -13.03
N MET A 299 11.39 -13.88 -12.98
CA MET A 299 10.78 -12.56 -12.77
C MET A 299 10.49 -12.30 -11.29
N ILE A 300 9.92 -11.14 -10.96
CA ILE A 300 9.49 -10.77 -9.61
C ILE A 300 10.68 -10.69 -8.66
N LEU A 301 11.61 -9.83 -9.03
CA LEU A 301 12.84 -9.65 -8.28
C LEU A 301 12.57 -8.79 -7.04
N THR A 302 12.38 -9.47 -5.91
CA THR A 302 12.16 -8.85 -4.61
C THR A 302 13.48 -8.39 -3.97
N HIS A 303 13.39 -7.83 -2.77
CA HIS A 303 14.53 -7.31 -2.02
C HIS A 303 14.62 -8.03 -0.68
N ARG A 304 15.85 -8.14 -0.14
CA ARG A 304 16.07 -8.67 1.21
C ARG A 304 15.34 -7.84 2.25
N GLY A 305 15.01 -8.47 3.38
CA GLY A 305 14.41 -7.82 4.53
C GLY A 305 12.92 -8.09 4.64
N SER A 306 12.11 -7.04 4.73
CA SER A 306 10.68 -7.16 5.06
C SER A 306 9.81 -7.57 3.88
N GLY A 307 8.66 -8.20 4.20
CA GLY A 307 7.55 -8.41 3.26
C GLY A 307 6.92 -7.11 2.73
N SER A 308 7.40 -5.93 3.18
CA SER A 308 6.94 -4.61 2.73
C SER A 308 7.89 -3.97 1.72
N GLY A 309 8.85 -4.72 1.19
CA GLY A 309 9.75 -4.25 0.14
C GLY A 309 11.17 -3.95 0.59
N GLY A 310 11.52 -4.21 1.86
CA GLY A 310 12.93 -4.25 2.28
C GLY A 310 13.66 -2.91 2.37
N TYR A 311 12.93 -1.80 2.54
CA TYR A 311 13.51 -0.45 2.56
C TYR A 311 14.59 -0.27 3.63
N LEU A 312 14.31 -0.69 4.86
CA LEU A 312 15.28 -0.63 5.96
C LEU A 312 16.55 -1.40 5.62
N ASP A 313 16.40 -2.64 5.14
CA ASP A 313 17.54 -3.53 4.89
C ASP A 313 18.42 -2.97 3.77
N TYR A 314 17.81 -2.61 2.64
CA TYR A 314 18.48 -2.04 1.49
C TYR A 314 19.23 -0.74 1.84
N ILE A 315 18.55 0.22 2.46
CA ILE A 315 19.12 1.53 2.75
C ILE A 315 20.21 1.41 3.82
N PHE A 316 20.02 0.55 4.83
CA PHE A 316 21.02 0.34 5.87
C PHE A 316 22.33 -0.21 5.30
N ARG A 317 22.26 -1.24 4.43
CA ARG A 317 23.45 -1.81 3.76
C ARG A 317 24.14 -0.79 2.87
N CYS A 318 23.38 -0.07 2.05
CA CYS A 318 23.93 0.97 1.19
C CYS A 318 24.59 2.09 2.00
N ALA A 319 23.97 2.50 3.12
CA ALA A 319 24.52 3.49 4.02
C ALA A 319 25.79 3.02 4.72
N ALA A 320 25.81 1.79 5.24
CA ALA A 320 27.00 1.19 5.83
C ALA A 320 28.19 1.19 4.85
N LYS A 321 27.93 0.83 3.59
CA LYS A 321 28.93 0.80 2.52
C LYS A 321 29.38 2.19 2.08
N GLU A 322 28.46 3.08 1.73
CA GLU A 322 28.79 4.42 1.18
C GLU A 322 29.29 5.43 2.23
N LEU A 323 28.88 5.31 3.49
CA LEU A 323 29.26 6.27 4.54
C LEU A 323 30.42 5.78 5.41
N PHE A 324 30.55 4.47 5.59
CA PHE A 324 31.51 3.89 6.54
C PHE A 324 32.42 2.82 5.91
N ASN A 325 32.28 2.54 4.61
CA ASN A 325 33.07 1.51 3.91
C ASN A 325 32.94 0.11 4.53
N ILE A 326 31.76 -0.22 5.07
CA ILE A 326 31.44 -1.52 5.67
C ILE A 326 30.52 -2.28 4.72
N ASP A 327 31.02 -3.40 4.18
CA ASP A 327 30.22 -4.32 3.37
C ASP A 327 29.49 -5.32 4.26
N MET A 328 28.17 -5.41 4.12
CA MET A 328 27.31 -6.27 4.92
C MET A 328 26.64 -7.38 4.08
N ASP A 329 26.89 -7.46 2.78
CA ASP A 329 26.07 -8.23 1.81
C ASP A 329 26.08 -9.76 2.05
N SER A 330 27.07 -10.25 2.79
CA SER A 330 27.29 -11.67 3.07
C SER A 330 26.36 -12.26 4.14
N ALA A 331 25.74 -11.44 5.01
CA ALA A 331 24.95 -11.92 6.15
C ALA A 331 23.58 -11.23 6.28
N PRO A 332 22.57 -11.90 6.87
CA PRO A 332 21.32 -11.26 7.30
C PRO A 332 21.58 -10.11 8.28
N LEU A 333 20.74 -9.06 8.26
CA LEU A 333 20.85 -7.99 9.24
C LEU A 333 20.47 -8.48 10.63
N GLU A 334 21.29 -8.11 11.61
CA GLU A 334 21.02 -8.38 13.00
C GLU A 334 20.07 -7.33 13.57
N PHE A 335 18.99 -7.80 14.18
CA PHE A 335 18.03 -6.96 14.88
C PHE A 335 18.12 -7.18 16.38
N LYS A 336 17.97 -6.11 17.16
CA LYS A 336 17.83 -6.21 18.61
C LYS A 336 16.64 -7.11 18.95
N ALA A 337 16.84 -8.02 19.90
CA ALA A 337 15.78 -8.88 20.40
C ALA A 337 14.69 -8.04 21.08
N THR A 338 13.48 -8.09 20.54
CA THR A 338 12.31 -7.42 21.13
C THR A 338 11.14 -8.40 21.19
N LYS A 339 10.20 -8.17 22.12
CA LYS A 339 8.93 -8.92 22.16
C LYS A 339 7.96 -8.50 21.05
N ASN A 340 8.13 -7.30 20.51
CA ASN A 340 7.23 -6.69 19.54
C ASN A 340 7.79 -6.92 18.14
N GLN A 341 7.30 -7.94 17.43
CA GLN A 341 7.83 -8.27 16.11
C GLN A 341 7.57 -7.19 15.04
N ASP A 342 6.60 -6.32 15.28
CA ASP A 342 6.27 -5.14 14.46
C ASP A 342 7.12 -3.90 14.79
N PHE A 343 8.05 -4.03 15.74
CA PHE A 343 9.06 -3.03 16.02
C PHE A 343 10.42 -3.67 16.28
N ARG A 344 11.31 -3.59 15.29
CA ARG A 344 12.71 -4.01 15.45
C ARG A 344 13.66 -2.89 15.08
N GLU A 345 14.80 -2.92 15.75
CA GLU A 345 15.88 -1.95 15.61
C GLU A 345 17.16 -2.68 15.20
N THR A 346 17.93 -2.06 14.30
CA THR A 346 19.28 -2.50 13.92
C THR A 346 20.24 -1.32 14.05
N LEU A 347 21.50 -1.62 14.39
CA LEU A 347 22.54 -0.64 14.66
C LEU A 347 23.79 -0.96 13.84
N LEU A 348 24.44 0.08 13.33
CA LEU A 348 25.82 -0.02 12.86
C LEU A 348 26.73 0.55 13.93
N THR A 349 27.65 -0.26 14.45
CA THR A 349 28.67 0.18 15.41
C THR A 349 30.04 0.14 14.74
N VAL A 350 30.77 1.25 14.80
CA VAL A 350 32.13 1.38 14.25
C VAL A 350 33.01 1.96 15.34
N ASP A 351 34.12 1.27 15.64
CA ASP A 351 35.06 1.66 16.71
C ASP A 351 34.42 1.87 18.09
N GLY A 352 33.36 1.09 18.39
CA GLY A 352 32.62 1.17 19.65
C GLY A 352 31.53 2.24 19.69
N GLU A 353 31.40 3.07 18.65
CA GLU A 353 30.41 4.13 18.55
C GLU A 353 29.27 3.75 17.59
N ILE A 354 28.02 4.11 17.97
CA ILE A 354 26.85 3.87 17.12
C ILE A 354 26.83 4.91 16.00
N GLN A 355 27.04 4.46 14.78
CA GLN A 355 27.08 5.31 13.59
C GLN A 355 25.70 5.46 12.93
N LEU A 356 24.96 4.36 12.82
CA LEU A 356 23.61 4.33 12.25
C LEU A 356 22.63 3.65 13.22
N ARG A 357 21.44 4.23 13.35
CA ARG A 357 20.32 3.64 14.10
C ARG A 357 19.07 3.57 13.26
N PHE A 358 18.69 2.36 12.84
CA PHE A 358 17.55 2.13 11.95
C PHE A 358 16.48 1.31 12.69
N ALA A 359 15.21 1.56 12.40
CA ALA A 359 14.12 0.73 12.89
C ALA A 359 13.00 0.60 11.87
N TYR A 360 12.23 -0.47 11.96
CA TYR A 360 10.92 -0.49 11.33
C TYR A 360 9.85 -0.38 12.41
N ALA A 361 8.78 0.36 12.11
CA ALA A 361 7.66 0.63 13.00
C ALA A 361 6.36 0.34 12.28
N TYR A 362 5.88 -0.90 12.42
CA TYR A 362 4.66 -1.38 11.77
C TYR A 362 3.47 -1.29 12.72
N GLY A 363 2.30 -0.95 12.19
CA GLY A 363 1.10 -0.75 13.01
C GLY A 363 1.06 0.63 13.67
N PHE A 364 -0.14 1.21 13.73
CA PHE A 364 -0.36 2.57 14.25
C PHE A 364 0.15 2.82 15.67
N ARG A 365 0.14 1.81 16.55
CA ARG A 365 0.70 1.95 17.90
C ARG A 365 2.20 2.29 17.86
N ASN A 366 2.96 1.61 17.01
CA ASN A 366 4.39 1.83 16.88
C ASN A 366 4.67 3.17 16.17
N ILE A 367 3.86 3.52 15.17
CA ILE A 367 3.90 4.81 14.48
C ILE A 367 3.68 5.97 15.46
N GLN A 368 2.63 5.90 16.28
CA GLN A 368 2.33 6.92 17.30
C GLN A 368 3.49 7.07 18.29
N ASN A 369 4.15 5.98 18.67
CA ASN A 369 5.32 6.04 19.54
C ASN A 369 6.50 6.77 18.88
N ILE A 370 6.79 6.52 17.60
CA ILE A 370 7.82 7.24 16.84
C ILE A 370 7.48 8.72 16.74
N VAL A 371 6.25 9.06 16.39
CA VAL A 371 5.77 10.44 16.29
C VAL A 371 5.86 11.16 17.63
N GLN A 372 5.51 10.51 18.74
CA GLN A 372 5.67 11.09 20.08
C GLN A 372 7.14 11.29 20.47
N LYS A 373 8.04 10.37 20.09
CA LYS A 373 9.48 10.54 20.30
C LYS A 373 10.02 11.72 19.51
N LEU A 374 9.61 11.86 18.24
CA LEU A 374 9.92 13.02 17.40
C LEU A 374 9.46 14.30 18.08
N LYS A 375 8.17 14.41 18.42
CA LYS A 375 7.56 15.57 19.09
C LYS A 375 8.26 16.04 20.37
N ARG A 376 8.93 15.12 21.06
CA ARG A 376 9.65 15.39 22.31
C ARG A 376 11.15 15.62 22.09
N ASN A 377 11.63 15.62 20.85
CA ASN A 377 13.04 15.63 20.47
C ASN A 377 13.82 14.49 21.16
N LYS A 378 13.22 13.30 21.26
CA LYS A 378 13.79 12.07 21.86
C LYS A 378 13.89 10.91 20.86
N CYS A 379 13.78 11.21 19.57
CA CYS A 379 13.95 10.21 18.52
C CYS A 379 15.44 10.12 18.16
N GLU A 380 16.06 8.96 18.39
CA GLU A 380 17.49 8.72 18.13
C GLU A 380 17.73 7.98 16.81
N TYR A 381 16.67 7.72 16.04
CA TYR A 381 16.76 6.99 14.78
C TYR A 381 17.24 7.90 13.66
N ASP A 382 18.01 7.35 12.72
CA ASP A 382 18.40 8.00 11.48
C ASP A 382 17.42 7.66 10.35
N PHE A 383 16.80 6.49 10.42
CA PHE A 383 15.84 6.03 9.42
C PHE A 383 14.77 5.17 10.09
N VAL A 384 13.52 5.34 9.67
CA VAL A 384 12.41 4.50 10.11
C VAL A 384 11.56 4.04 8.94
N GLU A 385 11.49 2.72 8.74
CA GLU A 385 10.52 2.10 7.83
C GLU A 385 9.15 2.02 8.51
N ILE A 386 8.18 2.78 8.00
CA ILE A 386 6.83 2.91 8.55
C ILE A 386 5.82 2.22 7.65
N MET A 387 5.03 1.33 8.25
CA MET A 387 3.87 0.69 7.62
C MET A 387 2.68 0.77 8.57
N ALA A 388 1.52 1.22 8.08
CA ALA A 388 0.30 1.35 8.88
C ALA A 388 -0.23 -0.01 9.38
N CYS A 389 0.01 -1.08 8.61
CA CYS A 389 -0.47 -2.42 8.91
C CYS A 389 0.51 -3.15 9.84
N PRO A 390 0.03 -3.88 10.87
CA PRO A 390 0.83 -4.89 11.56
C PRO A 390 1.36 -5.91 10.56
N SER A 391 2.59 -6.39 10.72
CA SER A 391 3.31 -7.24 9.75
C SER A 391 3.51 -6.62 8.36
N GLY A 392 3.22 -5.33 8.17
CA GLY A 392 3.48 -4.63 6.93
C GLY A 392 2.55 -5.03 5.77
N CYS A 393 2.97 -4.81 4.53
CA CYS A 393 2.11 -4.90 3.35
C CYS A 393 1.59 -6.32 3.05
N ILE A 394 2.29 -7.37 3.50
CA ILE A 394 1.81 -8.76 3.39
C ILE A 394 0.51 -8.99 4.16
N ASN A 395 0.22 -8.16 5.17
CA ASN A 395 -1.00 -8.18 5.97
C ASN A 395 -1.87 -6.92 5.73
N GLY A 396 -1.75 -6.34 4.53
CA GLY A 396 -2.52 -5.15 4.17
C GLY A 396 -4.04 -5.38 4.25
N GLY A 397 -4.80 -4.31 4.46
CA GLY A 397 -6.26 -4.36 4.62
C GLY A 397 -6.99 -4.99 3.42
N GLY A 398 -6.41 -4.88 2.22
CA GLY A 398 -6.98 -5.40 0.97
C GLY A 398 -6.62 -6.84 0.64
N GLN A 399 -5.91 -7.55 1.53
CA GLN A 399 -5.53 -8.96 1.32
C GLN A 399 -6.73 -9.92 1.43
N ILE A 400 -6.59 -11.12 0.85
CA ILE A 400 -7.57 -12.21 0.98
C ILE A 400 -7.63 -12.65 2.45
N ARG A 401 -8.83 -12.63 3.05
CA ARG A 401 -9.07 -13.02 4.45
C ARG A 401 -10.06 -14.18 4.52
N ASN A 402 -9.61 -15.38 4.16
CA ASN A 402 -10.40 -16.61 4.23
C ASN A 402 -9.76 -17.60 5.19
N SER A 403 -10.52 -18.57 5.71
CA SER A 403 -10.03 -19.60 6.65
C SER A 403 -8.80 -20.37 6.15
N ASP A 404 -8.65 -20.46 4.83
CA ASP A 404 -7.63 -21.28 4.17
C ASP A 404 -6.34 -20.49 3.86
N THR A 405 -6.35 -19.17 4.01
CA THR A 405 -5.19 -18.30 3.73
C THR A 405 -4.64 -17.74 5.04
N ASN A 406 -3.53 -18.28 5.53
CA ASN A 406 -2.82 -17.75 6.70
C ASN A 406 -1.70 -16.79 6.29
N LEU A 407 -1.49 -15.74 7.08
CA LEU A 407 -0.42 -14.75 6.88
C LEU A 407 0.98 -15.38 6.81
N ASP A 408 1.23 -16.44 7.58
CA ASP A 408 2.52 -17.13 7.54
C ASP A 408 2.78 -17.82 6.19
N ASP A 409 1.73 -18.32 5.53
CA ASP A 409 1.85 -18.93 4.20
C ASP A 409 2.11 -17.86 3.13
N VAL A 410 1.45 -16.71 3.26
CA VAL A 410 1.69 -15.55 2.38
C VAL A 410 3.12 -15.05 2.56
N ARG A 411 3.60 -14.94 3.81
CA ARG A 411 4.98 -14.55 4.11
C ARG A 411 5.98 -15.54 3.51
N ARG A 412 5.80 -16.85 3.74
CA ARG A 412 6.68 -17.89 3.18
C ARG A 412 6.70 -17.84 1.66
N THR A 413 5.53 -17.69 1.03
CA THR A 413 5.43 -17.60 -0.44
C THR A 413 6.17 -16.36 -0.96
N TYR A 414 6.01 -15.21 -0.30
CA TYR A 414 6.76 -14.00 -0.65
C TYR A 414 8.28 -14.19 -0.50
N GLU A 415 8.74 -14.83 0.58
CA GLU A 415 10.16 -15.10 0.85
C GLU A 415 10.79 -16.08 -0.14
N THR A 416 9.98 -16.92 -0.80
CA THR A 416 10.45 -17.82 -1.88
C THR A 416 10.57 -17.16 -3.24
N LEU A 417 10.07 -15.92 -3.41
CA LEU A 417 10.26 -15.18 -4.65
C LEU A 417 11.75 -14.88 -4.85
N PRO A 418 12.22 -14.82 -6.10
CA PRO A 418 13.61 -14.44 -6.37
C PRO A 418 13.90 -13.06 -5.76
N TYR A 419 15.12 -12.85 -5.28
CA TYR A 419 15.54 -11.56 -4.75
C TYR A 419 16.84 -11.09 -5.39
N LEU A 420 16.98 -9.76 -5.51
CA LEU A 420 18.20 -9.14 -5.99
C LEU A 420 19.29 -9.26 -4.93
N SER A 421 20.34 -10.01 -5.25
CA SER A 421 21.48 -10.19 -4.37
C SER A 421 22.35 -8.94 -4.26
N GLN A 422 22.31 -8.06 -5.26
CA GLN A 422 23.06 -6.80 -5.31
C GLN A 422 22.14 -5.63 -5.70
N PRO A 423 22.42 -4.42 -5.18
CA PRO A 423 21.77 -3.20 -5.64
C PRO A 423 21.95 -3.04 -7.15
N LEU A 424 20.86 -2.81 -7.87
CA LEU A 424 20.95 -2.54 -9.30
C LEU A 424 21.48 -1.12 -9.55
N ASP A 425 22.45 -0.97 -10.47
CA ASP A 425 22.81 0.34 -11.06
C ASP A 425 21.79 0.68 -12.15
N LEU A 426 20.53 0.88 -11.75
CA LEU A 426 19.49 1.40 -12.65
C LEU A 426 19.73 2.90 -12.81
N ARG A 427 20.30 3.29 -13.94
CA ARG A 427 20.36 4.69 -14.34
C ARG A 427 19.13 5.00 -15.16
N LEU A 428 18.31 5.93 -14.67
CA LEU A 428 17.33 6.56 -15.55
C LEU A 428 18.11 7.38 -16.57
N ASP A 429 17.84 7.14 -17.86
CA ASP A 429 18.24 8.08 -18.89
C ASP A 429 17.55 9.42 -18.56
N ASP A 430 18.37 10.37 -18.09
CA ASP A 430 18.02 11.69 -17.54
C ASP A 430 17.26 12.60 -18.53
N LYS A 431 16.98 12.12 -19.74
CA LYS A 431 16.48 12.92 -20.85
C LYS A 431 15.02 13.34 -20.72
N ASN A 432 14.23 12.74 -19.82
CA ASN A 432 12.78 12.96 -19.76
C ASN A 432 12.19 13.24 -18.36
N HIS A 433 12.99 13.66 -17.36
CA HIS A 433 12.55 14.06 -16.00
C HIS A 433 11.23 13.42 -15.54
N ILE A 434 11.25 12.12 -15.26
CA ILE A 434 10.08 11.45 -14.71
C ILE A 434 9.95 11.86 -13.24
N PRO A 435 8.79 12.38 -12.79
CA PRO A 435 8.63 12.83 -11.41
C PRO A 435 8.58 11.62 -10.47
N LEU A 436 9.73 11.20 -9.96
CA LEU A 436 9.87 10.18 -8.91
C LEU A 436 9.58 10.73 -7.52
N PHE A 437 9.40 12.04 -7.41
CA PHE A 437 9.23 12.75 -6.15
C PHE A 437 7.86 13.43 -6.12
N THR A 438 7.34 13.62 -4.91
CA THR A 438 6.14 14.39 -4.63
C THR A 438 6.39 15.35 -3.45
N GLU A 439 5.38 16.15 -3.14
CA GLU A 439 5.36 17.03 -1.96
C GLU A 439 4.16 16.68 -1.10
N TYR A 440 4.41 16.39 0.17
CA TYR A 440 3.36 16.22 1.16
C TYR A 440 3.06 17.53 1.84
N ARG A 441 1.79 17.78 2.12
CA ARG A 441 1.33 19.05 2.70
C ARG A 441 0.35 18.77 3.83
N PRO A 442 0.36 19.57 4.92
CA PRO A 442 -0.67 19.48 5.93
C PRO A 442 -2.03 19.69 5.28
N ILE A 443 -2.99 18.83 5.62
CA ILE A 443 -4.38 19.08 5.24
C ILE A 443 -4.97 19.94 6.34
N GLU A 444 -5.29 21.19 6.00
CA GLU A 444 -5.97 22.09 6.94
C GLU A 444 -7.31 21.46 7.33
N LYS A 445 -7.46 21.16 8.63
CA LYS A 445 -8.79 20.92 9.18
C LYS A 445 -9.52 22.24 9.05
N ASN A 446 -10.61 22.27 8.28
CA ASN A 446 -11.48 23.44 8.17
C ASN A 446 -11.59 24.14 9.53
N LEU A 447 -11.33 25.45 9.54
CA LEU A 447 -11.32 26.38 10.68
C LEU A 447 -12.70 26.52 11.37
N LEU A 448 -13.36 25.42 11.72
CA LEU A 448 -14.57 25.39 12.53
C LEU A 448 -14.26 25.09 14.01
N ASN A 449 -13.05 24.65 14.34
CA ASN A 449 -12.60 24.43 15.73
C ASN A 449 -12.10 25.69 16.46
N THR A 450 -12.30 26.88 15.89
CA THR A 450 -12.01 28.16 16.57
C THR A 450 -13.16 28.69 17.43
N PHE A 451 -14.26 27.94 17.58
CA PHE A 451 -15.27 28.24 18.60
C PHE A 451 -14.96 27.49 19.90
N ASN A 452 -14.19 28.17 20.76
CA ASN A 452 -14.20 27.95 22.19
C ASN A 452 -15.65 27.87 22.70
N LEU A 453 -16.15 26.67 23.01
CA LEU A 453 -17.30 26.51 23.87
C LEU A 453 -16.98 25.47 24.95
N LYS A 454 -16.62 26.01 26.12
CA LYS A 454 -16.69 25.32 27.40
C LYS A 454 -18.08 24.72 27.59
N TRP A 455 -18.17 23.47 27.99
CA TRP A 455 -19.08 23.01 29.04
C TRP A 455 -18.33 22.03 29.95
#